data_AF-A0A351ABV8-F1
#
_entry.id   AF-A0A351ABV8-F1
#
_cell.length_a   1.000
_cell.length_b   1.000
_cell.length_c   1.000
_cell.angle_alpha   90.00
_cell.angle_beta   90.00
_cell.angle_gamma   90.00
#
_symmetry.space_group_name_H-M   'P 1'
#
loop_
_entity.id
_entity.type
_entity.pdbx_description
1 polymer ?
#
loop_
_entity_poly.entity_id
_entity_poly.type
_entity_poly.pdbx_seq_one_letter_code
_entity_poly.pdbx_strand_id
1 'polypeptide(L)'
;GAGVAIGVPRVFREPILRGDRFDPAVFVLRLRKMSDRAQSKESNDVAARQATDLAILAGSSEEGVPDLERYLDQLRARSHPEFGGLPLAGFQVNAIRDWRMLQVIGKLGEFDAPFQKWMQSPLVDWTFGGIYQQAEQVDYGAVELDKRATLSAEFVAVLAGYARQTGDGRMEALARDQWKQVQLEFVREDRIVPWVSTLRSPLNRSARLGLTPDPLGRLTHEQTALGLEVGTNPQLIPRWTNPQDGEQWLTALQALRKQELPAKTRASESAYLSSTALFVTSILEARRYLGESDSTTAVNLWAYVKAFEAGPDSVTHRRGEGKPPRRTLLDRAAYILAACEVGTHTGNEGMMRRAVAVFRQTRREFAPVYGAAVADPRLPETLAIDKPDVVDGLQEASLPLFVRASTRLSMLLPDAERKAVRDELRKQLGRESLRVDEAGQRLAGRYRAWWRLQSPLGYLIVGPDPQRWRDELGRDPAGPPLLWVKSWPDLAPGIYVVRDDVREGPFTSLASLTEVQP
;
A
#
# COMPACT_ATOMS: atom_id res chain seq x y z
N GLY A 1 7.50 -22.62 53.87
CA GLY A 1 6.82 -21.33 53.71
C GLY A 1 7.85 -20.32 53.23
N ALA A 2 7.79 -19.95 51.96
CA ALA A 2 8.72 -19.00 51.35
C ALA A 2 7.95 -17.69 51.06
N GLY A 3 8.40 -16.60 51.67
CA GLY A 3 7.81 -15.27 51.54
C GLY A 3 8.23 -14.58 50.24
N VAL A 4 7.24 -14.00 49.57
CA VAL A 4 7.35 -13.27 48.31
C VAL A 4 7.96 -11.89 48.57
N ALA A 5 9.11 -11.60 47.99
CA ALA A 5 9.67 -10.25 47.93
C ALA A 5 9.04 -9.50 46.75
N ILE A 6 8.19 -8.51 47.05
CA ILE A 6 7.64 -7.57 46.07
C ILE A 6 8.68 -6.47 45.83
N GLY A 7 9.33 -6.51 44.67
CA GLY A 7 10.25 -5.47 44.22
C GLY A 7 9.50 -4.20 43.81
N VAL A 8 9.80 -3.10 44.51
CA VAL A 8 9.35 -1.73 44.25
C VAL A 8 9.72 -1.29 42.81
N PRO A 9 8.83 -0.61 42.06
CA PRO A 9 9.16 -0.10 40.72
C PRO A 9 10.24 0.98 40.79
N ARG A 10 11.27 0.88 39.94
CA ARG A 10 12.29 1.92 39.73
C ARG A 10 11.61 3.24 39.36
N VAL A 11 11.75 4.23 40.24
CA VAL A 11 11.34 5.61 40.02
C VAL A 11 12.06 6.16 38.79
N PHE A 12 11.31 6.46 37.73
CA PHE A 12 11.78 7.27 36.61
C PHE A 12 12.12 8.67 37.14
N ARG A 13 13.41 8.96 37.29
CA ARG A 13 13.91 10.33 37.46
C ARG A 13 14.39 10.83 36.09
N GLU A 14 13.48 11.36 35.29
CA GLU A 14 13.90 12.32 34.26
C GLU A 14 14.20 13.66 34.97
N PRO A 15 15.27 14.37 34.61
CA PRO A 15 15.50 15.71 35.12
C PRO A 15 14.44 16.65 34.56
N ILE A 16 13.59 17.19 35.42
CA ILE A 16 12.77 18.37 35.10
C ILE A 16 13.76 19.49 34.83
N LEU A 17 14.03 19.77 33.55
CA LEU A 17 14.80 20.92 33.10
C LEU A 17 14.05 22.18 33.59
N ARG A 18 14.58 22.79 34.65
CA ARG A 18 14.12 24.09 35.16
C ARG A 18 14.35 25.13 34.07
N GLY A 19 13.28 25.57 33.39
CA GLY A 19 13.36 26.67 32.44
C GLY A 19 12.19 26.79 31.47
N ASP A 20 11.51 25.70 31.11
CA ASP A 20 10.40 25.77 30.16
C ASP A 20 9.07 25.97 30.90
N ARG A 21 8.33 27.03 30.54
CA ARG A 21 6.97 27.31 31.04
C ARG A 21 6.13 26.04 30.91
N PHE A 22 5.59 25.57 32.02
CA PHE A 22 4.60 24.50 32.07
C PHE A 22 3.40 24.93 31.21
N ASP A 23 3.22 24.29 30.06
CA ASP A 23 2.04 24.44 29.21
C ASP A 23 1.03 23.35 29.61
N PRO A 24 -0.09 23.71 30.26
CA PRO A 24 -1.11 22.76 30.68
C PRO A 24 -1.69 21.95 29.51
N ALA A 25 -1.77 22.53 28.30
CA ALA A 25 -2.27 21.83 27.13
C ALA A 25 -1.30 20.73 26.67
N VAL A 26 0.00 21.00 26.71
CA VAL A 26 1.05 20.00 26.40
C VAL A 26 1.11 18.91 27.47
N PHE A 27 0.91 19.26 28.74
CA PHE A 27 0.85 18.30 29.84
C PHE A 27 -0.37 17.38 29.74
N VAL A 28 -1.56 17.93 29.45
CA VAL A 28 -2.78 17.14 29.21
C VAL A 28 -2.64 16.28 27.96
N LEU A 29 -2.06 16.78 26.87
CA LEU A 29 -1.76 15.97 25.67
C LEU A 29 -0.79 14.82 25.98
N ARG A 30 0.22 15.03 26.83
CA ARG A 30 1.15 13.97 27.25
C ARG A 30 0.49 12.93 28.17
N LEU A 31 -0.37 13.36 29.10
CA LEU A 31 -1.14 12.47 29.95
C LEU A 31 -2.15 11.64 29.14
N ARG A 32 -2.82 12.28 28.17
CA ARG A 32 -3.69 11.60 27.22
C ARG A 32 -2.88 10.60 26.41
N LYS A 33 -1.74 10.98 25.85
CA LYS A 33 -0.82 10.07 25.14
C LYS A 33 -0.29 8.91 25.99
N MET A 34 -0.08 9.09 27.29
CA MET A 34 0.29 8.00 28.20
C MET A 34 -0.89 7.09 28.51
N SER A 35 -2.08 7.65 28.69
CA SER A 35 -3.34 6.89 28.82
C SER A 35 -3.67 6.14 27.54
N ASP A 36 -3.58 6.80 26.39
CA ASP A 36 -3.81 6.28 25.05
C ASP A 36 -2.72 5.29 24.66
N ARG A 37 -1.47 5.39 25.16
CA ARG A 37 -0.45 4.33 25.00
C ARG A 37 -0.65 3.15 25.92
N ALA A 38 -1.16 3.39 27.13
CA ALA A 38 -1.57 2.33 28.04
C ALA A 38 -2.82 1.59 27.50
N GLN A 39 -3.69 2.30 26.76
CA GLN A 39 -4.80 1.76 25.99
C GLN A 39 -4.34 1.18 24.63
N SER A 40 -3.33 1.75 23.97
CA SER A 40 -2.69 1.27 22.73
C SER A 40 -1.72 0.12 22.95
N LYS A 41 -1.90 -0.63 24.05
CA LYS A 41 -1.68 -2.08 24.04
C LYS A 41 -2.62 -2.82 23.05
N GLU A 42 -3.09 -2.14 22.00
CA GLU A 42 -3.79 -2.61 20.81
C GLU A 42 -2.96 -3.54 19.90
N SER A 43 -1.71 -3.88 20.25
CA SER A 43 -1.08 -5.08 19.68
C SER A 43 -1.83 -6.36 20.07
N ASN A 44 -2.55 -6.35 21.22
CA ASN A 44 -3.41 -7.46 21.62
C ASN A 44 -4.83 -7.37 21.00
N ASP A 45 -5.24 -6.19 20.53
CA ASP A 45 -6.59 -5.96 20.00
C ASP A 45 -6.69 -6.34 18.52
N VAL A 46 -5.64 -6.14 17.71
CA VAL A 46 -5.61 -6.64 16.32
C VAL A 46 -5.64 -8.17 16.30
N ALA A 47 -4.84 -8.84 17.12
CA ALA A 47 -4.82 -10.30 17.19
C ALA A 47 -6.14 -10.87 17.75
N ALA A 48 -6.76 -10.20 18.71
CA ALA A 48 -8.08 -10.58 19.24
C ALA A 48 -9.19 -10.37 18.22
N ARG A 49 -9.23 -9.23 17.53
CA ARG A 49 -10.17 -8.95 16.43
C ARG A 49 -9.99 -9.96 15.30
N GLN A 50 -8.75 -10.21 14.86
CA GLN A 50 -8.44 -11.25 13.88
C GLN A 50 -8.86 -12.64 14.35
N ALA A 51 -8.65 -13.00 15.61
CA ALA A 51 -9.08 -14.29 16.14
C ALA A 51 -10.62 -14.42 16.15
N THR A 52 -11.33 -13.34 16.49
CA THR A 52 -12.79 -13.26 16.42
C THR A 52 -13.28 -13.35 14.97
N ASP A 53 -12.70 -12.58 14.06
CA ASP A 53 -13.01 -12.60 12.62
C ASP A 53 -12.77 -14.01 12.03
N LEU A 54 -11.63 -14.63 12.36
CA LEU A 54 -11.29 -15.98 11.91
C LEU A 54 -12.21 -17.05 12.51
N ALA A 55 -12.65 -16.90 13.77
CA ALA A 55 -13.62 -17.80 14.40
C ALA A 55 -15.00 -17.67 13.74
N ILE A 56 -15.40 -16.46 13.36
CA ILE A 56 -16.61 -16.18 12.59
C ILE A 56 -16.50 -16.80 11.20
N LEU A 57 -15.36 -16.73 10.54
CA LEU A 57 -15.14 -17.35 9.22
C LEU A 57 -15.12 -18.89 9.29
N ALA A 58 -14.66 -19.46 10.40
CA ALA A 58 -14.49 -20.90 10.54
C ALA A 58 -15.79 -21.73 10.51
N GLY A 59 -16.93 -21.10 10.81
CA GLY A 59 -18.24 -21.77 10.88
C GLY A 59 -19.13 -21.60 9.64
N SER A 60 -18.61 -21.18 8.48
CA SER A 60 -19.42 -20.92 7.28
C SER A 60 -19.14 -21.91 6.17
N SER A 61 -20.19 -22.52 5.63
CA SER A 61 -20.14 -23.30 4.38
C SER A 61 -20.80 -22.59 3.19
N GLU A 62 -21.47 -21.46 3.42
CA GLU A 62 -22.22 -20.74 2.38
C GLU A 62 -21.34 -19.75 1.63
N GLU A 63 -21.52 -19.69 0.30
CA GLU A 63 -20.83 -18.76 -0.60
C GLU A 63 -21.72 -17.52 -0.82
N GLY A 64 -21.18 -16.31 -0.64
CA GLY A 64 -21.87 -15.06 -0.93
C GLY A 64 -21.14 -14.19 -1.96
N VAL A 65 -21.76 -13.05 -2.29
CA VAL A 65 -21.19 -12.02 -3.16
C VAL A 65 -20.95 -10.76 -2.31
N PRO A 66 -19.75 -10.14 -2.32
CA PRO A 66 -19.55 -8.84 -1.68
C PRO A 66 -20.56 -7.81 -2.17
N ASP A 67 -21.22 -7.13 -1.22
CA ASP A 67 -22.20 -6.09 -1.52
C ASP A 67 -21.49 -4.74 -1.69
N LEU A 68 -21.17 -4.41 -2.94
CA LEU A 68 -20.45 -3.19 -3.28
C LEU A 68 -21.24 -1.93 -2.87
N GLU A 69 -22.55 -1.89 -3.10
CA GLU A 69 -23.34 -0.70 -2.79
C GLU A 69 -23.41 -0.49 -1.26
N ARG A 70 -23.58 -1.56 -0.48
CA ARG A 70 -23.46 -1.48 0.99
C ARG A 70 -22.09 -0.96 1.43
N TYR A 71 -20.99 -1.40 0.82
CA TYR A 71 -19.67 -0.87 1.13
C TYR A 71 -19.55 0.61 0.78
N LEU A 72 -20.06 1.04 -0.38
CA LEU A 72 -20.03 2.45 -0.79
C LEU A 72 -20.86 3.32 0.17
N ASP A 73 -22.03 2.86 0.59
CA ASP A 73 -22.86 3.57 1.57
C ASP A 73 -22.16 3.68 2.94
N GLN A 74 -21.52 2.60 3.39
CA GLN A 74 -20.71 2.64 4.61
C GLN A 74 -19.52 3.60 4.48
N LEU A 75 -18.84 3.61 3.33
CA LEU A 75 -17.72 4.52 3.09
C LEU A 75 -18.17 5.98 3.07
N ARG A 76 -19.29 6.29 2.40
CA ARG A 76 -19.91 7.63 2.38
C ARG A 76 -20.30 8.08 3.80
N ALA A 77 -20.92 7.20 4.58
CA ALA A 77 -21.33 7.51 5.95
C ALA A 77 -20.14 7.72 6.90
N ARG A 78 -18.99 7.09 6.63
CA ARG A 78 -17.78 7.17 7.46
C ARG A 78 -16.81 8.26 7.02
N SER A 79 -16.82 8.71 5.77
CA SER A 79 -15.92 9.76 5.32
C SER A 79 -16.28 11.08 6.03
N HIS A 80 -15.29 11.70 6.67
CA HIS A 80 -15.53 12.93 7.39
C HIS A 80 -15.81 14.07 6.39
N PRO A 81 -16.96 14.76 6.49
CA PRO A 81 -17.39 15.73 5.48
C PRO A 81 -16.41 16.91 5.33
N GLU A 82 -15.74 17.34 6.40
CA GLU A 82 -14.80 18.47 6.35
C GLU A 82 -13.35 18.04 6.03
N PHE A 83 -12.97 16.82 6.40
CA PHE A 83 -11.57 16.39 6.48
C PHE A 83 -11.21 15.32 5.44
N GLY A 84 -12.20 14.70 4.79
CA GLY A 84 -12.03 13.67 3.77
C GLY A 84 -11.62 12.29 4.31
N GLY A 85 -10.81 12.22 5.37
CA GLY A 85 -10.36 10.95 5.97
C GLY A 85 -11.46 10.14 6.68
N LEU A 86 -11.07 9.02 7.28
CA LEU A 86 -11.99 8.09 7.96
C LEU A 86 -11.78 8.15 9.48
N PRO A 87 -12.77 8.61 10.27
CA PRO A 87 -12.74 8.51 11.72
C PRO A 87 -12.85 7.05 12.15
N LEU A 88 -12.02 6.65 13.11
CA LEU A 88 -12.08 5.33 13.74
C LEU A 88 -11.63 5.43 15.20
N ALA A 89 -12.52 5.10 16.13
CA ALA A 89 -12.24 5.11 17.58
C ALA A 89 -11.59 6.42 18.10
N GLY A 90 -12.01 7.57 17.57
CA GLY A 90 -11.48 8.90 17.94
C GLY A 90 -10.21 9.34 17.18
N PHE A 91 -9.60 8.43 16.42
CA PHE A 91 -8.48 8.72 15.52
C PHE A 91 -8.99 9.08 14.12
N GLN A 92 -8.20 9.86 13.39
CA GLN A 92 -8.38 10.05 11.96
C GLN A 92 -7.39 9.18 11.21
N VAL A 93 -7.87 8.14 10.56
CA VAL A 93 -7.00 7.17 9.89
C VAL A 93 -6.85 7.46 8.40
N ASN A 94 -5.72 7.04 7.86
CA ASN A 94 -5.45 7.17 6.44
C ASN A 94 -6.37 6.27 5.60
N ALA A 95 -7.01 6.85 4.59
CA ALA A 95 -8.02 6.21 3.73
C ALA A 95 -7.48 5.81 2.34
N ILE A 96 -6.15 5.78 2.15
CA ILE A 96 -5.55 5.60 0.83
C ILE A 96 -5.96 4.31 0.11
N ARG A 97 -6.29 3.26 0.86
CA ARG A 97 -6.76 1.99 0.27
C ARG A 97 -8.17 2.09 -0.24
N ASP A 98 -9.05 2.76 0.49
CA ASP A 98 -10.42 3.05 0.06
C ASP A 98 -10.40 3.94 -1.19
N TRP A 99 -9.53 4.97 -1.20
CA TRP A 99 -9.29 5.81 -2.38
C TRP A 99 -8.81 4.99 -3.59
N ARG A 100 -7.83 4.12 -3.38
CA ARG A 100 -7.34 3.24 -4.46
C ARG A 100 -8.41 2.24 -4.93
N MET A 101 -9.24 1.75 -4.02
CA MET A 101 -10.35 0.87 -4.36
C MET A 101 -11.34 1.60 -5.27
N LEU A 102 -11.84 2.78 -4.86
CA LEU A 102 -12.77 3.59 -5.66
C LEU A 102 -12.20 3.93 -7.04
N GLN A 103 -10.91 4.29 -7.08
CA GLN A 103 -10.19 4.54 -8.32
C GLN A 103 -10.15 3.31 -9.25
N VAL A 104 -9.88 2.12 -8.70
CA VAL A 104 -9.76 0.88 -9.48
C VAL A 104 -11.11 0.38 -10.00
N ILE A 105 -12.20 0.64 -9.27
CA ILE A 105 -13.56 0.25 -9.68
C ILE A 105 -14.25 1.33 -10.52
N GLY A 106 -13.59 2.47 -10.78
CA GLY A 106 -14.13 3.54 -11.61
C GLY A 106 -15.19 4.41 -10.95
N LYS A 107 -15.31 4.39 -9.62
CA LYS A 107 -16.26 5.21 -8.83
C LYS A 107 -15.66 6.58 -8.52
N LEU A 108 -15.38 7.35 -9.58
CA LEU A 108 -14.71 8.66 -9.48
C LEU A 108 -15.54 9.71 -8.75
N GLY A 109 -16.88 9.66 -8.86
CA GLY A 109 -17.77 10.60 -8.16
C GLY A 109 -17.68 10.46 -6.63
N GLU A 110 -17.55 9.23 -6.14
CA GLU A 110 -17.35 8.92 -4.72
C GLU A 110 -15.91 9.18 -4.24
N PHE A 111 -14.95 9.19 -5.17
CA PHE A 111 -13.53 9.40 -4.87
C PHE A 111 -13.17 10.88 -4.75
N ASP A 112 -13.60 11.71 -5.71
CA ASP A 112 -12.98 13.01 -5.99
C ASP A 112 -13.06 14.00 -4.82
N ALA A 113 -14.27 14.31 -4.36
CA ALA A 113 -14.48 15.28 -3.29
C ALA A 113 -13.78 14.93 -1.95
N PRO A 114 -13.91 13.70 -1.41
CA PRO A 114 -13.22 13.35 -0.16
C PRO A 114 -11.71 13.22 -0.35
N PHE A 115 -11.23 12.74 -1.51
CA PHE A 115 -9.80 12.68 -1.81
C PHE A 115 -9.16 14.06 -1.85
N GLN A 116 -9.80 15.04 -2.51
CA GLN A 116 -9.33 16.42 -2.57
C GLN A 116 -9.20 17.03 -1.16
N LYS A 117 -10.19 16.85 -0.28
CA LYS A 117 -10.09 17.30 1.12
C LYS A 117 -8.98 16.59 1.89
N TRP A 118 -8.85 15.29 1.69
CA TRP A 118 -7.83 14.50 2.35
C TRP A 118 -6.40 14.90 1.91
N MET A 119 -6.18 15.27 0.64
CA MET A 119 -4.89 15.80 0.17
C MET A 119 -4.47 17.11 0.86
N GLN A 120 -5.44 17.91 1.31
CA GLN A 120 -5.19 19.16 2.05
C GLN A 120 -4.90 18.91 3.54
N SER A 121 -5.06 17.67 4.01
CA SER A 121 -4.81 17.30 5.40
C SER A 121 -3.31 17.25 5.72
N PRO A 122 -2.92 17.39 7.01
CA PRO A 122 -1.53 17.19 7.44
C PRO A 122 -1.10 15.72 7.44
N LEU A 123 -1.94 14.75 7.01
CA LEU A 123 -1.48 13.38 6.83
C LEU A 123 -0.56 13.22 5.62
N VAL A 124 -0.58 14.16 4.68
CA VAL A 124 0.32 14.13 3.54
C VAL A 124 1.62 14.86 3.90
N ASP A 125 2.74 14.15 3.83
CA ASP A 125 4.05 14.77 4.00
C ASP A 125 4.52 15.36 2.68
N TRP A 126 4.03 16.55 2.38
CA TRP A 126 4.45 17.29 1.21
C TRP A 126 5.94 17.65 1.24
N THR A 127 6.63 17.62 2.39
CA THR A 127 8.04 18.04 2.45
C THR A 127 8.99 16.91 2.09
N PHE A 128 8.85 15.75 2.72
CA PHE A 128 9.75 14.60 2.55
C PHE A 128 9.11 13.41 1.85
N GLY A 129 7.90 13.59 1.34
CA GLY A 129 7.20 12.61 0.56
C GLY A 129 6.45 11.58 1.40
N GLY A 130 5.38 11.07 0.80
CA GLY A 130 4.58 9.99 1.36
C GLY A 130 3.54 10.49 2.35
N ILE A 131 3.05 9.56 3.17
CA ILE A 131 1.90 9.80 4.05
C ILE A 131 2.14 9.24 5.44
N TYR A 132 1.66 9.98 6.42
CA TYR A 132 1.56 9.57 7.80
C TYR A 132 0.43 8.56 8.00
N GLN A 133 0.59 7.68 9.00
CA GLN A 133 -0.34 6.57 9.22
C GLN A 133 -1.71 7.03 9.72
N GLN A 134 -1.74 7.97 10.65
CA GLN A 134 -2.96 8.44 11.30
C GLN A 134 -2.73 9.74 12.07
N ALA A 135 -3.83 10.33 12.53
CA ALA A 135 -3.83 11.37 13.54
C ALA A 135 -4.60 10.90 14.79
N GLU A 136 -4.08 11.30 15.96
CA GLU A 136 -4.62 11.07 17.30
C GLU A 136 -5.95 11.83 17.52
N GLN A 137 -6.36 12.70 16.58
CA GLN A 137 -7.59 13.49 16.64
C GLN A 137 -8.27 13.54 15.26
N VAL A 138 -9.61 13.58 15.26
CA VAL A 138 -10.46 13.60 14.05
C VAL A 138 -10.17 14.80 13.14
N ASP A 139 -9.85 15.95 13.74
CA ASP A 139 -9.53 17.22 13.08
C ASP A 139 -8.08 17.34 12.60
N TYR A 140 -7.31 16.25 12.72
CA TYR A 140 -5.88 16.20 12.44
C TYR A 140 -4.99 17.09 13.33
N GLY A 141 -5.46 17.53 14.50
CA GLY A 141 -4.66 18.37 15.41
C GLY A 141 -3.39 17.70 15.95
N ALA A 142 -3.28 16.37 15.87
CA ALA A 142 -2.11 15.62 16.32
C ALA A 142 -1.80 14.41 15.42
N VAL A 143 -1.02 14.62 14.37
CA VAL A 143 -0.53 13.60 13.44
C VAL A 143 0.64 12.79 14.02
N GLU A 144 0.60 11.48 13.76
CA GLU A 144 1.74 10.60 14.01
C GLU A 144 2.78 10.70 12.89
N LEU A 145 4.00 11.14 13.23
CA LEU A 145 5.05 11.37 12.24
C LEU A 145 5.77 10.10 11.74
N ASP A 146 5.06 8.97 11.72
CA ASP A 146 5.55 7.67 11.30
C ASP A 146 5.01 7.33 9.90
N LYS A 147 5.91 7.05 8.97
CA LYS A 147 5.60 6.72 7.58
C LYS A 147 5.99 5.28 7.27
N ARG A 148 5.16 4.61 6.46
CA ARG A 148 5.45 3.27 5.93
C ARG A 148 5.75 3.36 4.44
N ALA A 149 6.71 2.58 3.98
CA ALA A 149 7.09 2.52 2.58
C ALA A 149 5.91 2.10 1.70
N THR A 150 5.16 1.06 2.12
CA THR A 150 4.03 0.53 1.37
C THR A 150 2.91 1.56 1.19
N LEU A 151 2.50 2.21 2.27
CA LEU A 151 1.47 3.26 2.23
C LEU A 151 1.92 4.47 1.40
N SER A 152 3.17 4.90 1.57
CA SER A 152 3.72 6.05 0.85
C SER A 152 3.82 5.79 -0.66
N ALA A 153 4.25 4.59 -1.07
CA ALA A 153 4.28 4.21 -2.48
C ALA A 153 2.87 4.02 -3.06
N GLU A 154 1.93 3.49 -2.27
CA GLU A 154 0.52 3.39 -2.65
C GLU A 154 -0.11 4.77 -2.87
N PHE A 155 0.23 5.76 -2.04
CA PHE A 155 -0.18 7.15 -2.23
C PHE A 155 0.32 7.72 -3.57
N VAL A 156 1.58 7.51 -3.91
CA VAL A 156 2.15 7.93 -5.20
C VAL A 156 1.38 7.29 -6.36
N ALA A 157 1.00 6.01 -6.25
CA ALA A 157 0.19 5.33 -7.27
C ALA A 157 -1.22 5.92 -7.41
N VAL A 158 -1.87 6.27 -6.30
CA VAL A 158 -3.20 6.91 -6.31
C VAL A 158 -3.14 8.29 -6.95
N LEU A 159 -2.15 9.13 -6.59
CA LEU A 159 -1.93 10.44 -7.21
C LEU A 159 -1.70 10.32 -8.72
N ALA A 160 -0.81 9.41 -9.13
CA ALA A 160 -0.50 9.19 -10.54
C ALA A 160 -1.71 8.68 -11.33
N GLY A 161 -2.47 7.74 -10.76
CA GLY A 161 -3.72 7.26 -11.36
C GLY A 161 -4.76 8.36 -11.48
N TYR A 162 -4.86 9.24 -10.48
CA TYR A 162 -5.82 10.34 -10.48
C TYR A 162 -5.46 11.37 -11.54
N ALA A 163 -4.18 11.75 -11.62
CA ALA A 163 -3.66 12.61 -12.68
C ALA A 163 -3.97 12.05 -14.08
N ARG A 164 -3.79 10.74 -14.29
CA ARG A 164 -4.15 10.08 -15.55
C ARG A 164 -5.64 10.14 -15.85
N GLN A 165 -6.49 9.91 -14.85
CA GLN A 165 -7.95 9.87 -15.01
C GLN A 165 -8.56 11.25 -15.28
N THR A 166 -8.01 12.31 -14.68
CA THR A 166 -8.53 13.67 -14.83
C THR A 166 -7.82 14.48 -15.91
N GLY A 167 -6.60 14.08 -16.29
CA GLY A 167 -5.74 14.89 -17.15
C GLY A 167 -5.18 16.15 -16.46
N ASP A 168 -5.28 16.27 -15.13
CA ASP A 168 -4.74 17.43 -14.40
C ASP A 168 -3.21 17.36 -14.34
N GLY A 169 -2.54 18.16 -15.17
CA GLY A 169 -1.08 18.25 -15.22
C GLY A 169 -0.43 18.69 -13.90
N ARG A 170 -1.15 19.37 -13.01
CA ARG A 170 -0.64 19.70 -11.66
C ARG A 170 -0.55 18.46 -10.80
N MET A 171 -1.56 17.59 -10.86
CA MET A 171 -1.55 16.30 -10.14
C MET A 171 -0.45 15.39 -10.69
N GLU A 172 -0.20 15.44 -11.99
CA GLU A 172 0.91 14.73 -12.62
C GLU A 172 2.26 15.20 -12.06
N ALA A 173 2.48 16.51 -11.99
CA ALA A 173 3.69 17.10 -11.43
C ALA A 173 3.87 16.75 -9.94
N LEU A 174 2.79 16.80 -9.15
CA LEU A 174 2.79 16.40 -7.75
C LEU A 174 3.13 14.92 -7.58
N ALA A 175 2.56 14.03 -8.40
CA ALA A 175 2.86 12.61 -8.38
C ALA A 175 4.33 12.33 -8.69
N ARG A 176 4.91 13.03 -9.68
CA ARG A 176 6.34 12.94 -10.03
C ARG A 176 7.24 13.45 -8.89
N ASP A 177 6.87 14.54 -8.24
CA ASP A 177 7.59 15.06 -7.08
C ASP A 177 7.53 14.09 -5.90
N GLN A 178 6.32 13.64 -5.52
CA GLN A 178 6.11 12.72 -4.40
C GLN A 178 6.84 11.40 -4.61
N TRP A 179 6.87 10.88 -5.84
CA TRP A 179 7.66 9.71 -6.17
C TRP A 179 9.15 9.91 -5.84
N LYS A 180 9.76 11.01 -6.31
CA LYS A 180 11.18 11.31 -6.02
C LYS A 180 11.43 11.39 -4.51
N GLN A 181 10.57 12.08 -3.77
CA GLN A 181 10.70 12.20 -2.33
C GLN A 181 10.56 10.86 -1.61
N VAL A 182 9.57 10.04 -1.97
CA VAL A 182 9.36 8.71 -1.40
C VAL A 182 10.56 7.79 -1.69
N GLN A 183 11.20 7.90 -2.86
CA GLN A 183 12.44 7.17 -3.12
C GLN A 183 13.58 7.62 -2.21
N LEU A 184 13.82 8.93 -2.07
CA LEU A 184 14.85 9.46 -1.16
C LEU A 184 14.60 9.01 0.29
N GLU A 185 13.33 8.98 0.71
CA GLU A 185 12.97 8.65 2.08
C GLU A 185 13.20 7.17 2.41
N PHE A 186 12.83 6.25 1.51
CA PHE A 186 12.78 4.80 1.81
C PHE A 186 13.84 3.95 1.10
N VAL A 187 14.43 4.40 -0.01
CA VAL A 187 15.43 3.61 -0.75
C VAL A 187 16.83 3.90 -0.19
N ARG A 188 17.58 2.83 0.08
CA ARG A 188 19.00 2.85 0.42
C ARG A 188 19.74 1.99 -0.59
N GLU A 189 21.06 2.08 -0.61
CA GLU A 189 21.91 1.33 -1.55
C GLU A 189 21.59 -0.18 -1.55
N ASP A 190 21.38 -0.77 -0.37
CA ASP A 190 21.24 -2.21 -0.20
C ASP A 190 19.82 -2.68 0.14
N ARG A 191 18.88 -1.77 0.42
CA ARG A 191 17.53 -2.12 0.87
C ARG A 191 16.48 -1.04 0.63
N ILE A 192 15.22 -1.47 0.60
CA ILE A 192 14.07 -0.61 0.85
C ILE A 192 13.73 -0.68 2.34
N VAL A 193 13.74 0.47 3.00
CA VAL A 193 13.41 0.61 4.42
C VAL A 193 11.89 0.49 4.57
N PRO A 194 11.37 -0.40 5.43
CA PRO A 194 9.92 -0.60 5.60
C PRO A 194 9.20 0.58 6.27
N TRP A 195 9.87 1.30 7.18
CA TRP A 195 9.30 2.43 7.91
C TRP A 195 10.34 3.48 8.29
N VAL A 196 9.88 4.73 8.40
CA VAL A 196 10.64 5.88 8.90
C VAL A 196 9.81 6.61 9.94
N SER A 197 10.40 6.94 11.07
CA SER A 197 9.81 7.70 12.17
C SER A 197 10.54 9.02 12.34
N THR A 198 9.82 10.13 12.34
CA THR A 198 10.42 11.44 12.59
C THR A 198 10.45 11.74 14.08
N LEU A 199 11.62 12.14 14.59
CA LEU A 199 11.74 12.55 16.00
C LEU A 199 10.87 13.78 16.27
N ARG A 200 10.19 13.78 17.41
CA ARG A 200 9.32 14.88 17.81
C ARG A 200 10.06 15.85 18.73
N SER A 201 9.83 17.14 18.56
CA SER A 201 10.22 18.16 19.53
C SER A 201 9.35 18.09 20.79
N PRO A 202 9.69 18.82 21.88
CA PRO A 202 8.85 18.88 23.08
C PRO A 202 7.39 19.33 22.84
N LEU A 203 7.15 20.06 21.74
CA LEU A 203 5.85 20.55 21.28
C LEU A 203 5.15 19.58 20.32
N ASN A 204 5.59 18.33 20.25
CA ASN A 204 5.05 17.30 19.35
C ASN A 204 5.19 17.62 17.84
N ARG A 205 6.07 18.57 17.48
CA ARG A 205 6.36 18.96 16.08
C ARG A 205 7.47 18.10 15.48
N SER A 206 7.57 18.09 14.16
CA SER A 206 8.71 17.46 13.47
C SER A 206 10.02 18.16 13.83
N ALA A 207 10.93 17.45 14.50
CA ALA A 207 12.28 17.96 14.75
C ALA A 207 13.11 18.08 13.47
N ARG A 208 12.69 17.39 12.39
CA ARG A 208 13.31 17.45 11.06
C ARG A 208 12.95 18.74 10.31
N LEU A 209 11.74 19.25 10.51
CA LEU A 209 11.32 20.52 9.89
C LEU A 209 11.95 21.73 10.57
N GLY A 210 12.29 21.63 11.86
CA GLY A 210 12.89 22.72 12.62
C GLY A 210 12.01 23.96 12.76
N LEU A 211 10.72 23.87 12.41
CA LEU A 211 9.80 25.01 12.40
C LEU A 211 9.40 25.38 13.83
N THR A 212 9.75 26.61 14.20
CA THR A 212 9.33 27.26 15.44
C THR A 212 8.55 28.54 15.12
N PRO A 213 7.41 28.78 15.80
CA PRO A 213 6.70 30.05 15.68
C PRO A 213 7.62 31.20 16.06
N ASP A 214 7.47 32.32 15.35
CA ASP A 214 7.97 33.61 15.83
C ASP A 214 7.38 33.87 17.24
N PRO A 215 8.17 34.39 18.20
CA PRO A 215 7.66 34.93 19.47
C PRO A 215 6.40 35.80 19.36
N LEU A 216 6.21 36.51 18.24
CA LEU A 216 5.02 37.35 17.98
C LEU A 216 3.90 36.62 17.22
N GLY A 217 4.08 35.35 16.88
CA GLY A 217 3.12 34.54 16.13
C GLY A 217 2.89 35.00 14.68
N ARG A 218 3.74 35.88 14.15
CA ARG A 218 3.63 36.37 12.78
C ARG A 218 4.14 35.32 11.81
N LEU A 219 3.41 35.14 10.71
CA LEU A 219 3.81 34.26 9.61
C LEU A 219 4.40 35.09 8.48
N THR A 220 5.48 34.59 7.87
CA THR A 220 5.91 35.10 6.56
C THR A 220 4.91 34.68 5.48
N HIS A 221 4.96 35.34 4.32
CA HIS A 221 4.10 34.98 3.20
C HIS A 221 4.26 33.49 2.80
N GLU A 222 5.48 32.97 2.82
CA GLU A 222 5.77 31.56 2.55
C GLU A 222 5.19 30.63 3.62
N GLN A 223 5.24 31.04 4.89
CA GLN A 223 4.67 30.25 5.99
C GLN A 223 3.14 30.20 5.93
N THR A 224 2.50 31.31 5.56
CA THR A 224 1.06 31.37 5.29
C THR A 224 0.70 30.49 4.09
N ALA A 225 1.46 30.58 2.99
CA ALA A 225 1.25 29.73 1.82
C ALA A 225 1.31 28.24 2.17
N LEU A 226 2.23 27.83 3.06
CA LEU A 226 2.36 26.45 3.55
C LEU A 226 1.33 26.04 4.62
N GLY A 227 0.42 26.93 5.03
CA GLY A 227 -0.60 26.65 6.03
C GLY A 227 -0.03 26.41 7.44
N LEU A 228 1.02 27.13 7.83
CA LEU A 228 1.75 26.92 9.10
C LEU A 228 1.16 27.73 10.28
N GLU A 229 -0.15 27.91 10.31
CA GLU A 229 -0.85 28.60 11.40
C GLU A 229 -0.99 27.71 12.64
N VAL A 230 -0.41 28.10 13.77
CA VAL A 230 -0.40 27.27 15.00
C VAL A 230 -1.81 26.89 15.49
N GLY A 231 -2.80 27.78 15.31
CA GLY A 231 -4.17 27.54 15.79
C GLY A 231 -4.89 26.40 15.07
N THR A 232 -4.67 26.26 13.76
CA THR A 232 -5.30 25.25 12.89
C THR A 232 -4.36 24.10 12.53
N ASN A 233 -3.05 24.31 12.74
CA ASN A 233 -1.96 23.39 12.45
C ASN A 233 -0.88 23.44 13.55
N PRO A 234 -1.20 22.94 14.76
CA PRO A 234 -0.31 23.08 15.93
C PRO A 234 1.04 22.37 15.75
N GLN A 235 1.09 21.33 14.91
CA GLN A 235 2.32 20.61 14.59
C GLN A 235 3.19 21.26 13.51
N LEU A 236 2.69 22.32 12.85
CA LEU A 236 3.38 23.03 11.76
C LEU A 236 3.83 22.10 10.63
N ILE A 237 2.96 21.17 10.23
CA ILE A 237 3.19 20.29 9.07
C ILE A 237 2.71 21.05 7.83
N PRO A 238 3.55 21.28 6.80
CA PRO A 238 3.10 21.96 5.58
C PRO A 238 1.88 21.27 4.95
N ARG A 239 0.85 22.06 4.63
CA ARG A 239 -0.41 21.59 4.03
C ARG A 239 -0.66 22.31 2.72
N TRP A 240 -1.33 21.65 1.79
CA TRP A 240 -1.84 22.31 0.59
C TRP A 240 -3.20 22.93 0.92
N THR A 241 -3.22 24.20 1.34
CA THR A 241 -4.43 24.85 1.88
C THR A 241 -5.35 25.43 0.81
N ASN A 242 -4.81 25.87 -0.32
CA ASN A 242 -5.59 26.37 -1.46
C ASN A 242 -5.09 25.77 -2.79
N PRO A 243 -5.88 24.90 -3.44
CA PRO A 243 -5.54 24.35 -4.75
C PRO A 243 -5.42 25.39 -5.88
N GLN A 244 -6.02 26.57 -5.72
CA GLN A 244 -5.93 27.66 -6.71
C GLN A 244 -4.57 28.37 -6.65
N ASP A 245 -3.93 28.42 -5.48
CA ASP A 245 -2.63 29.09 -5.27
C ASP A 245 -1.43 28.13 -5.42
N GLY A 246 -1.60 27.10 -6.25
CA GLY A 246 -0.65 25.97 -6.35
C GLY A 246 0.80 26.39 -6.65
N GLU A 247 1.02 27.43 -7.45
CA GLU A 247 2.36 27.92 -7.77
C GLU A 247 3.08 28.57 -6.58
N GLN A 248 2.36 29.40 -5.81
CA GLN A 248 2.91 30.04 -4.61
C GLN A 248 3.23 28.99 -3.55
N TRP A 249 2.31 28.06 -3.33
CA TRP A 249 2.51 26.94 -2.41
C TRP A 249 3.72 26.09 -2.80
N LEU A 250 3.84 25.72 -4.09
CA LEU A 250 4.96 24.93 -4.58
C LEU A 250 6.29 25.66 -4.43
N THR A 251 6.31 26.97 -4.69
CA THR A 251 7.50 27.83 -4.51
C THR A 251 7.93 27.85 -3.04
N ALA A 252 6.99 28.06 -2.12
CA ALA A 252 7.25 28.05 -0.69
C ALA A 252 7.75 26.68 -0.21
N LEU A 253 7.19 25.58 -0.73
CA LEU A 253 7.59 24.22 -0.40
C LEU A 253 9.02 23.93 -0.87
N GLN A 254 9.35 24.36 -2.08
CA GLN A 254 10.72 24.23 -2.62
C GLN A 254 11.71 25.08 -1.82
N ALA A 255 11.33 26.29 -1.40
CA ALA A 255 12.16 27.14 -0.55
C ALA A 255 12.43 26.47 0.81
N LEU A 256 11.42 25.86 1.43
CA LEU A 256 11.58 25.10 2.66
C LEU A 256 12.56 23.92 2.48
N ARG A 257 12.42 23.15 1.40
CA ARG A 257 13.29 22.00 1.11
C ARG A 257 14.74 22.38 0.80
N LYS A 258 15.00 23.61 0.34
CA LYS A 258 16.36 24.13 0.11
C LYS A 258 17.10 24.49 1.40
N GLN A 259 16.39 24.60 2.52
CA GLN A 259 17.02 24.81 3.82
C GLN A 259 17.80 23.55 4.22
N GLU A 260 18.91 23.71 4.95
CA GLU A 260 19.61 22.56 5.55
C GLU A 260 18.76 21.97 6.68
N LEU A 261 17.87 21.06 6.33
CA LEU A 261 16.95 20.43 7.27
C LEU A 261 17.67 19.32 8.08
N PRO A 262 17.58 19.32 9.42
CA PRO A 262 18.28 18.34 10.26
C PRO A 262 17.87 16.88 9.95
N ALA A 263 18.83 15.96 9.85
CA ALA A 263 18.54 14.52 9.75
C ALA A 263 18.08 13.94 11.12
N LYS A 264 16.82 14.16 11.49
CA LYS A 264 16.21 13.76 12.77
C LYS A 264 15.16 12.66 12.60
N THR A 265 15.57 11.56 11.98
CA THR A 265 14.69 10.39 11.75
C THR A 265 15.28 9.12 12.36
N ARG A 266 14.41 8.13 12.60
CA ARG A 266 14.75 6.74 12.85
C ARG A 266 14.16 5.90 11.73
N ALA A 267 14.88 4.86 11.32
CA ALA A 267 14.48 3.98 10.25
C ALA A 267 14.73 2.54 10.66
N SER A 268 14.02 1.59 10.06
CA SER A 268 14.34 0.18 10.27
C SER A 268 15.71 -0.16 9.69
N GLU A 269 16.49 -0.92 10.45
CA GLU A 269 17.75 -1.53 9.98
C GLU A 269 17.50 -2.79 9.15
N SER A 270 16.27 -3.31 9.15
CA SER A 270 15.89 -4.56 8.48
C SER A 270 15.07 -4.30 7.22
N ALA A 271 15.14 -5.25 6.28
CA ALA A 271 14.30 -5.29 5.10
C ALA A 271 13.40 -6.53 5.14
N TYR A 272 12.14 -6.35 4.76
CA TYR A 272 11.12 -7.41 4.70
C TYR A 272 10.57 -7.53 3.29
N LEU A 273 10.31 -8.76 2.83
CA LEU A 273 9.90 -9.01 1.45
C LEU A 273 8.60 -8.29 1.10
N SER A 274 7.54 -8.49 1.88
CA SER A 274 6.24 -7.83 1.68
C SER A 274 6.35 -6.30 1.56
N SER A 275 7.10 -5.66 2.44
CA SER A 275 7.29 -4.20 2.39
C SER A 275 8.05 -3.76 1.14
N THR A 276 9.10 -4.50 0.77
CA THR A 276 9.94 -4.23 -0.40
C THR A 276 9.13 -4.43 -1.69
N ALA A 277 8.46 -5.57 -1.83
CA ALA A 277 7.78 -5.94 -3.06
C ALA A 277 6.53 -5.07 -3.30
N LEU A 278 5.76 -4.74 -2.25
CA LEU A 278 4.61 -3.83 -2.37
C LEU A 278 5.01 -2.38 -2.67
N PHE A 279 6.15 -1.93 -2.13
CA PHE A 279 6.75 -0.65 -2.51
C PHE A 279 7.10 -0.65 -4.00
N VAL A 280 7.88 -1.63 -4.46
CA VAL A 280 8.28 -1.75 -5.87
C VAL A 280 7.07 -1.81 -6.80
N THR A 281 6.08 -2.62 -6.45
CA THR A 281 4.82 -2.74 -7.22
C THR A 281 4.13 -1.39 -7.37
N SER A 282 3.94 -0.65 -6.27
CA SER A 282 3.19 0.61 -6.32
C SER A 282 3.99 1.73 -7.01
N ILE A 283 5.31 1.78 -6.87
CA ILE A 283 6.15 2.73 -7.60
C ILE A 283 6.12 2.46 -9.11
N LEU A 284 6.24 1.21 -9.54
CA LEU A 284 6.19 0.85 -10.96
C LEU A 284 4.79 1.06 -11.55
N GLU A 285 3.74 0.82 -10.76
CA GLU A 285 2.38 1.14 -11.17
C GLU A 285 2.19 2.66 -11.36
N ALA A 286 2.67 3.47 -10.42
CA ALA A 286 2.63 4.93 -10.52
C ALA A 286 3.32 5.43 -11.79
N ARG A 287 4.54 4.92 -12.06
CA ARG A 287 5.28 5.26 -13.27
C ARG A 287 4.52 4.93 -14.55
N ARG A 288 3.86 3.77 -14.59
CA ARG A 288 3.02 3.38 -15.72
C ARG A 288 1.86 4.36 -15.92
N TYR A 289 1.23 4.83 -14.84
CA TYR A 289 0.19 5.86 -14.96
C TYR A 289 0.74 7.18 -15.50
N LEU A 290 1.97 7.54 -15.14
CA LEU A 290 2.68 8.75 -15.60
C LEU A 290 3.34 8.61 -16.98
N GLY A 291 3.16 7.49 -17.68
CA GLY A 291 3.77 7.23 -18.98
C GLY A 291 5.29 7.00 -18.95
N GLU A 292 5.88 6.70 -17.79
CA GLU A 292 7.33 6.47 -17.63
C GLU A 292 7.71 4.98 -17.56
N SER A 293 7.48 4.23 -18.64
CA SER A 293 7.85 2.80 -18.74
C SER A 293 9.30 2.60 -19.18
N ASP A 294 10.24 2.81 -18.25
CA ASP A 294 11.65 2.45 -18.43
C ASP A 294 11.96 1.10 -17.77
N SER A 295 12.47 0.17 -18.58
CA SER A 295 12.85 -1.17 -18.14
C SER A 295 14.04 -1.15 -17.18
N THR A 296 14.95 -0.18 -17.30
CA THR A 296 16.15 -0.07 -16.45
C THR A 296 15.78 0.15 -14.99
N THR A 297 14.86 1.09 -14.73
CA THR A 297 14.38 1.34 -13.38
C THR A 297 13.65 0.12 -12.79
N ALA A 298 12.86 -0.58 -13.60
CA ALA A 298 12.18 -1.80 -13.15
C ALA A 298 13.16 -2.92 -12.76
N VAL A 299 14.24 -3.11 -13.54
CA VAL A 299 15.31 -4.06 -13.21
C VAL A 299 16.04 -3.65 -11.92
N ASN A 300 16.34 -2.36 -11.74
CA ASN A 300 17.01 -1.86 -10.54
C ASN A 300 16.14 -2.07 -9.28
N LEU A 301 14.84 -1.77 -9.37
CA LEU A 301 13.92 -2.00 -8.26
C LEU A 301 13.73 -3.49 -7.97
N TRP A 302 13.74 -4.34 -9.01
CA TRP A 302 13.67 -5.79 -8.84
C TRP A 302 14.85 -6.37 -8.07
N ALA A 303 16.04 -5.80 -8.18
CA ALA A 303 17.23 -6.28 -7.47
C ALA A 303 16.99 -6.36 -5.95
N TYR A 304 16.23 -5.41 -5.37
CA TYR A 304 15.85 -5.45 -3.95
C TYR A 304 14.93 -6.61 -3.61
N VAL A 305 13.97 -6.95 -4.49
CA VAL A 305 13.03 -8.06 -4.30
C VAL A 305 13.74 -9.40 -4.46
N LYS A 306 14.62 -9.50 -5.47
CA LYS A 306 15.40 -10.70 -5.79
C LYS A 306 16.30 -11.15 -4.63
N ALA A 307 16.75 -10.22 -3.79
CA ALA A 307 17.57 -10.52 -2.61
C ALA A 307 16.87 -11.40 -1.55
N PHE A 308 15.56 -11.64 -1.68
CA PHE A 308 14.79 -12.54 -0.81
C PHE A 308 14.56 -13.93 -1.43
N GLU A 309 15.04 -14.21 -2.64
CA GLU A 309 14.89 -15.54 -3.25
C GLU A 309 15.75 -16.58 -2.52
N ALA A 310 15.12 -17.69 -2.10
CA ALA A 310 15.78 -18.80 -1.39
C ALA A 310 15.90 -20.08 -2.23
N GLY A 311 15.18 -20.14 -3.35
CA GLY A 311 15.15 -21.31 -4.24
C GLY A 311 14.08 -21.17 -5.34
N PRO A 312 14.01 -22.12 -6.29
CA PRO A 312 13.16 -22.11 -7.49
C PRO A 312 11.70 -21.70 -7.33
N ASP A 313 11.14 -21.86 -6.15
CA ASP A 313 9.75 -21.68 -5.78
C ASP A 313 9.60 -21.08 -4.38
N SER A 314 10.69 -20.54 -3.82
CA SER A 314 10.77 -20.14 -2.41
C SER A 314 11.41 -18.78 -2.21
N VAL A 315 10.89 -18.06 -1.21
CA VAL A 315 11.29 -16.72 -0.80
C VAL A 315 11.37 -16.64 0.72
N THR A 316 12.22 -15.77 1.26
CA THR A 316 12.34 -15.51 2.71
C THR A 316 11.58 -14.27 3.13
N HIS A 317 11.18 -14.20 4.41
CA HIS A 317 10.52 -13.03 4.97
C HIS A 317 11.51 -11.87 5.16
N ARG A 318 12.70 -12.19 5.69
CA ARG A 318 13.78 -11.22 5.94
C ARG A 318 15.03 -11.58 5.14
N ARG A 319 15.78 -10.55 4.71
CA ARG A 319 17.08 -10.74 4.07
C ARG A 319 18.06 -11.35 5.07
N GLY A 320 18.78 -12.41 4.67
CA GLY A 320 19.75 -13.09 5.53
C GLY A 320 19.13 -13.89 6.69
N GLU A 321 17.82 -14.17 6.63
CA GLU A 321 17.13 -15.01 7.61
C GLU A 321 17.76 -16.42 7.67
N GLY A 322 17.94 -16.92 8.90
CA GLY A 322 18.41 -18.28 9.14
C GLY A 322 17.40 -19.34 8.69
N LYS A 323 17.83 -20.61 8.65
CA LYS A 323 16.95 -21.73 8.29
C LYS A 323 16.25 -22.31 9.54
N PRO A 324 14.96 -22.69 9.46
CA PRO A 324 14.06 -22.57 8.31
C PRO A 324 13.44 -21.16 8.19
N PRO A 325 13.23 -20.65 6.96
CA PRO A 325 12.63 -19.32 6.76
C PRO A 325 11.14 -19.33 7.14
N ARG A 326 10.67 -18.22 7.72
CA ARG A 326 9.23 -18.01 7.97
C ARG A 326 8.45 -18.06 6.66
N ARG A 327 7.34 -18.79 6.63
CA ARG A 327 6.48 -18.94 5.44
C ARG A 327 5.21 -18.12 5.61
N THR A 328 5.16 -16.95 4.99
CA THR A 328 3.98 -16.07 5.06
C THR A 328 3.30 -15.99 3.70
N LEU A 329 1.96 -15.95 3.70
CA LEU A 329 1.21 -15.70 2.48
C LEU A 329 1.48 -14.30 1.94
N LEU A 330 1.53 -13.31 2.85
CA LEU A 330 1.73 -11.92 2.51
C LEU A 330 3.00 -11.70 1.68
N ASP A 331 4.12 -12.29 2.09
CA ASP A 331 5.40 -12.15 1.37
C ASP A 331 5.34 -12.80 -0.02
N ARG A 332 4.70 -13.97 -0.15
CA ARG A 332 4.56 -14.66 -1.45
C ARG A 332 3.63 -13.93 -2.40
N ALA A 333 2.49 -13.45 -1.90
CA ALA A 333 1.55 -12.64 -2.69
C ALA A 333 2.21 -11.34 -3.16
N ALA A 334 2.95 -10.66 -2.28
CA ALA A 334 3.69 -9.44 -2.61
C ALA A 334 4.80 -9.69 -3.64
N TYR A 335 5.55 -10.80 -3.50
CA TYR A 335 6.56 -11.21 -4.48
C TYR A 335 5.94 -11.47 -5.86
N ILE A 336 4.83 -12.22 -5.93
CA ILE A 336 4.13 -12.51 -7.19
C ILE A 336 3.66 -11.21 -7.87
N LEU A 337 3.10 -10.27 -7.11
CA LEU A 337 2.67 -8.97 -7.63
C LEU A 337 3.84 -8.15 -8.18
N ALA A 338 4.93 -8.06 -7.41
CA ALA A 338 6.13 -7.34 -7.84
C ALA A 338 6.74 -7.96 -9.09
N ALA A 339 6.80 -9.29 -9.15
CA ALA A 339 7.26 -10.00 -10.34
C ALA A 339 6.37 -9.62 -11.53
N CYS A 340 5.04 -9.77 -11.42
CA CYS A 340 4.09 -9.41 -12.49
C CYS A 340 4.24 -7.95 -12.96
N GLU A 341 4.41 -7.01 -12.03
CA GLU A 341 4.62 -5.60 -12.37
C GLU A 341 5.96 -5.39 -13.09
N VAL A 342 7.07 -5.92 -12.57
CA VAL A 342 8.37 -5.82 -13.25
C VAL A 342 8.37 -6.52 -14.60
N GLY A 343 7.72 -7.68 -14.73
CA GLY A 343 7.57 -8.35 -16.02
C GLY A 343 6.72 -7.57 -17.01
N THR A 344 5.76 -6.78 -16.52
CA THR A 344 5.02 -5.82 -17.35
C THR A 344 5.98 -4.79 -17.95
N HIS A 345 6.93 -4.26 -17.17
CA HIS A 345 7.91 -3.27 -17.61
C HIS A 345 9.08 -3.84 -18.42
N THR A 346 9.51 -5.07 -18.12
CA THR A 346 10.76 -5.64 -18.67
C THR A 346 10.54 -6.72 -19.72
N GLY A 347 9.43 -7.46 -19.65
CA GLY A 347 9.19 -8.63 -20.51
C GLY A 347 10.08 -9.81 -20.13
N ASN A 348 10.72 -9.78 -18.95
CA ASN A 348 11.62 -10.83 -18.51
C ASN A 348 10.85 -12.12 -18.19
N GLU A 349 10.97 -13.10 -19.07
CA GLU A 349 10.25 -14.37 -18.98
C GLU A 349 10.71 -15.23 -17.78
N GLY A 350 12.01 -15.23 -17.48
CA GLY A 350 12.56 -16.01 -16.36
C GLY A 350 11.92 -15.62 -15.03
N MET A 351 11.65 -14.33 -14.86
CA MET A 351 10.95 -13.78 -13.69
C MET A 351 9.49 -14.22 -13.62
N MET A 352 8.77 -14.22 -14.75
CA MET A 352 7.39 -14.70 -14.81
C MET A 352 7.29 -16.19 -14.48
N ARG A 353 8.17 -17.02 -15.05
CA ARG A 353 8.24 -18.46 -14.75
C ARG A 353 8.50 -18.69 -13.25
N ARG A 354 9.37 -17.88 -12.65
CA ARG A 354 9.65 -17.91 -11.21
C ARG A 354 8.42 -17.56 -10.37
N ALA A 355 7.69 -16.53 -10.75
CA ALA A 355 6.42 -16.16 -10.10
C ALA A 355 5.39 -17.28 -10.19
N VAL A 356 5.28 -17.97 -11.33
CA VAL A 356 4.42 -19.16 -11.50
C VAL A 356 4.84 -20.30 -10.58
N ALA A 357 6.15 -20.55 -10.43
CA ALA A 357 6.65 -21.58 -9.50
C ALA A 357 6.30 -21.26 -8.05
N VAL A 358 6.56 -20.02 -7.59
CA VAL A 358 6.19 -19.55 -6.25
C VAL A 358 4.68 -19.62 -6.03
N PHE A 359 3.87 -19.24 -7.02
CA PHE A 359 2.41 -19.32 -6.95
C PHE A 359 1.91 -20.76 -6.79
N ARG A 360 2.39 -21.70 -7.62
CA ARG A 360 2.01 -23.11 -7.53
C ARG A 360 2.40 -23.72 -6.19
N GLN A 361 3.58 -23.38 -5.68
CA GLN A 361 4.01 -23.83 -4.35
C GLN A 361 3.18 -23.19 -3.23
N THR A 362 2.84 -21.91 -3.34
CA THR A 362 1.94 -21.21 -2.40
C THR A 362 0.58 -21.89 -2.35
N ARG A 363 -0.03 -22.19 -3.50
CA ARG A 363 -1.31 -22.90 -3.55
C ARG A 363 -1.23 -24.26 -2.87
N ARG A 364 -0.18 -25.05 -3.12
CA ARG A 364 -0.02 -26.36 -2.46
C ARG A 364 0.11 -26.25 -0.95
N GLU A 365 0.92 -25.31 -0.47
CA GLU A 365 1.21 -25.20 0.96
C GLU A 365 0.07 -24.58 1.77
N PHE A 366 -0.63 -23.62 1.19
CA PHE A 366 -1.67 -22.87 1.89
C PHE A 366 -3.09 -23.31 1.50
N ALA A 367 -3.27 -24.22 0.53
CA ALA A 367 -4.58 -24.81 0.18
C ALA A 367 -5.40 -25.29 1.38
N PRO A 368 -4.82 -25.97 2.40
CA PRO A 368 -5.57 -26.36 3.59
C PRO A 368 -6.11 -25.15 4.36
N VAL A 369 -5.35 -24.06 4.39
CA VAL A 369 -5.67 -22.82 5.12
C VAL A 369 -6.62 -21.92 4.32
N TYR A 370 -6.62 -22.03 2.99
CA TYR A 370 -7.60 -21.36 2.11
C TYR A 370 -8.93 -22.10 1.98
N GLY A 371 -8.92 -23.42 2.16
CA GLY A 371 -10.07 -24.30 1.91
C GLY A 371 -10.77 -24.83 3.17
N ALA A 372 -10.07 -24.89 4.30
CA ALA A 372 -10.60 -25.33 5.57
C ALA A 372 -10.13 -24.40 6.70
N ALA A 373 -11.04 -24.04 7.57
CA ALA A 373 -10.73 -23.30 8.80
C ALA A 373 -9.96 -24.13 9.84
N VAL A 374 -9.38 -25.26 9.43
CA VAL A 374 -8.72 -26.23 10.29
C VAL A 374 -7.32 -26.46 9.72
N ALA A 375 -6.30 -26.26 10.55
CA ALA A 375 -4.94 -26.65 10.23
C ALA A 375 -4.92 -28.14 9.84
N ASP A 376 -4.31 -28.51 8.71
CA ASP A 376 -4.12 -29.92 8.39
C ASP A 376 -3.20 -30.54 9.45
N PRO A 377 -3.68 -31.51 10.26
CA PRO A 377 -2.89 -32.12 11.33
C PRO A 377 -1.69 -32.91 10.81
N ARG A 378 -1.56 -33.09 9.48
CA ARG A 378 -0.37 -33.68 8.83
C ARG A 378 0.74 -32.67 8.55
N LEU A 379 0.50 -31.37 8.71
CA LEU A 379 1.55 -30.36 8.59
C LEU A 379 2.37 -30.35 9.88
N PRO A 380 3.70 -30.56 9.82
CA PRO A 380 4.53 -30.51 11.03
C PRO A 380 4.36 -29.18 11.77
N GLU A 381 4.25 -29.21 13.11
CA GLU A 381 4.11 -28.02 13.98
C GLU A 381 5.21 -26.96 13.76
N THR A 382 6.33 -27.36 13.14
CA THR A 382 7.44 -26.47 12.76
C THR A 382 7.15 -25.63 11.50
N LEU A 383 6.08 -25.93 10.76
CA LEU A 383 5.49 -25.06 9.74
C LEU A 383 4.57 -24.05 10.45
N ALA A 384 5.17 -23.05 11.09
CA ALA A 384 4.45 -21.85 11.49
C ALA A 384 3.98 -21.10 10.23
N ILE A 385 2.93 -21.62 9.60
CA ILE A 385 2.17 -20.94 8.56
C ILE A 385 1.28 -19.95 9.29
N ASP A 386 1.60 -18.66 9.16
CA ASP A 386 0.73 -17.62 9.70
C ASP A 386 -0.65 -17.77 9.05
N LYS A 387 -1.71 -17.79 9.88
CA LYS A 387 -3.08 -17.76 9.36
C LYS A 387 -3.24 -16.50 8.50
N PRO A 388 -3.88 -16.58 7.33
CA PRO A 388 -4.02 -15.44 6.45
C PRO A 388 -4.91 -14.39 7.12
N ASP A 389 -4.41 -13.16 7.17
CA ASP A 389 -5.23 -12.01 7.53
C ASP A 389 -6.27 -11.75 6.44
N VAL A 390 -7.50 -11.44 6.87
CA VAL A 390 -8.69 -11.21 6.03
C VAL A 390 -9.18 -9.76 6.07
N VAL A 391 -8.79 -9.01 7.10
CA VAL A 391 -9.14 -7.59 7.30
C VAL A 391 -7.93 -6.71 7.08
N ASP A 392 -8.10 -5.58 6.40
CA ASP A 392 -7.01 -4.64 6.18
C ASP A 392 -6.60 -3.99 7.50
N GLY A 393 -5.33 -4.17 7.88
CA GLY A 393 -4.73 -3.46 9.00
C GLY A 393 -4.01 -2.20 8.53
N LEU A 394 -2.75 -2.07 8.95
CA LEU A 394 -1.83 -1.06 8.41
C LEU A 394 -1.27 -1.46 7.04
N GLN A 395 -1.49 -2.72 6.61
CA GLN A 395 -1.22 -3.27 5.28
C GLN A 395 -2.50 -3.93 4.73
N GLU A 396 -2.55 -4.16 3.42
CA GLU A 396 -3.63 -4.94 2.80
C GLU A 396 -3.61 -6.38 3.34
N ALA A 397 -4.78 -6.94 3.60
CA ALA A 397 -4.95 -8.30 4.06
C ALA A 397 -4.31 -9.31 3.08
N SER A 398 -3.67 -10.32 3.64
CA SER A 398 -2.84 -11.27 2.87
C SER A 398 -3.64 -12.07 1.84
N LEU A 399 -4.89 -12.44 2.14
CA LEU A 399 -5.74 -13.20 1.22
C LEU A 399 -6.25 -12.35 0.05
N PRO A 400 -6.90 -11.18 0.25
CA PRO A 400 -7.24 -10.30 -0.87
C PRO A 400 -6.04 -9.94 -1.76
N LEU A 401 -4.88 -9.71 -1.15
CA LEU A 401 -3.63 -9.49 -1.88
C LEU A 401 -3.25 -10.70 -2.73
N PHE A 402 -3.31 -11.91 -2.17
CA PHE A 402 -3.04 -13.15 -2.88
C PHE A 402 -4.02 -13.39 -4.03
N VAL A 403 -5.31 -13.13 -3.83
CA VAL A 403 -6.32 -13.24 -4.90
C VAL A 403 -5.97 -12.29 -6.05
N ARG A 404 -5.62 -11.04 -5.77
CA ARG A 404 -5.18 -10.09 -6.80
C ARG A 404 -3.91 -10.52 -7.50
N ALA A 405 -2.91 -10.97 -6.74
CA ALA A 405 -1.66 -11.48 -7.27
C ALA A 405 -1.91 -12.65 -8.23
N SER A 406 -2.72 -13.60 -7.79
CA SER A 406 -3.09 -14.81 -8.52
C SER A 406 -3.91 -14.50 -9.75
N THR A 407 -4.87 -13.58 -9.63
CA THR A 407 -5.69 -13.10 -10.76
C THR A 407 -4.80 -12.54 -11.87
N ARG A 408 -3.85 -11.68 -11.51
CA ARG A 408 -2.90 -11.08 -12.46
C ARG A 408 -1.99 -12.14 -13.09
N LEU A 409 -1.44 -13.04 -12.28
CA LEU A 409 -0.58 -14.13 -12.75
C LEU A 409 -1.35 -15.18 -13.58
N SER A 410 -2.64 -15.36 -13.35
CA SER A 410 -3.47 -16.36 -14.04
C SER A 410 -3.60 -16.12 -15.55
N MET A 411 -3.33 -14.91 -16.01
CA MET A 411 -3.20 -14.58 -17.43
C MET A 411 -2.08 -15.36 -18.12
N LEU A 412 -1.11 -15.88 -17.34
CA LEU A 412 0.03 -16.69 -17.78
C LEU A 412 -0.20 -18.19 -17.59
N LEU A 413 -1.40 -18.65 -17.22
CA LEU A 413 -1.73 -20.07 -17.00
C LEU A 413 -2.60 -20.64 -18.12
N PRO A 414 -2.52 -21.95 -18.44
CA PRO A 414 -3.44 -22.64 -19.37
C PRO A 414 -4.90 -22.30 -19.07
N ASP A 415 -5.76 -22.18 -20.08
CA ASP A 415 -7.16 -21.74 -19.88
C ASP A 415 -7.89 -22.63 -18.86
N ALA A 416 -7.67 -23.96 -18.93
CA ALA A 416 -8.20 -24.90 -17.95
C ALA A 416 -7.67 -24.64 -16.52
N GLU A 417 -6.36 -24.41 -16.37
CA GLU A 417 -5.75 -24.10 -15.06
C GLU A 417 -6.23 -22.73 -14.54
N ARG A 418 -6.33 -21.71 -15.42
CA ARG A 418 -6.84 -20.38 -15.07
C ARG A 418 -8.27 -20.45 -14.56
N LYS A 419 -9.17 -21.12 -15.29
CA LYS A 419 -10.57 -21.27 -14.90
C LYS A 419 -10.66 -21.93 -13.53
N ALA A 420 -9.95 -23.05 -13.33
CA ALA A 420 -9.92 -23.75 -12.04
C ALA A 420 -9.40 -22.86 -10.89
N VAL A 421 -8.31 -22.12 -11.12
CA VAL A 421 -7.76 -21.16 -10.14
C VAL A 421 -8.77 -20.07 -9.80
N ARG A 422 -9.44 -19.49 -10.80
CA ARG A 422 -10.36 -18.38 -10.58
C ARG A 422 -11.64 -18.82 -9.90
N ASP A 423 -12.17 -19.98 -10.25
CA ASP A 423 -13.31 -20.57 -9.56
C ASP A 423 -12.98 -20.86 -8.09
N GLU A 424 -11.76 -21.38 -7.80
CA GLU A 424 -11.28 -21.56 -6.44
C GLU A 424 -11.24 -20.22 -5.66
N LEU A 425 -10.62 -19.17 -6.24
CA LEU A 425 -10.51 -17.86 -5.59
C LEU A 425 -11.87 -17.17 -5.40
N ARG A 426 -12.81 -17.31 -6.35
CA ARG A 426 -14.18 -16.78 -6.23
C ARG A 426 -14.91 -17.43 -5.07
N LYS A 427 -14.87 -18.76 -4.95
CA LYS A 427 -15.48 -19.49 -3.84
C LYS A 427 -14.89 -19.04 -2.50
N GLN A 428 -13.57 -18.85 -2.45
CA GLN A 428 -12.87 -18.41 -1.24
C GLN A 428 -13.33 -17.01 -0.80
N LEU A 429 -13.23 -15.99 -1.68
CA LEU A 429 -13.70 -14.64 -1.35
C LEU A 429 -15.20 -14.60 -1.07
N GLY A 430 -15.99 -15.46 -1.74
CA GLY A 430 -17.43 -15.54 -1.53
C GLY A 430 -17.80 -16.03 -0.13
N ARG A 431 -17.12 -17.05 0.40
CA ARG A 431 -17.33 -17.54 1.78
C ARG A 431 -17.07 -16.48 2.84
N GLU A 432 -16.07 -15.62 2.61
CA GLU A 432 -15.78 -14.50 3.50
C GLU A 432 -16.85 -13.41 3.44
N SER A 433 -17.63 -13.37 2.36
CA SER A 433 -18.45 -12.21 2.05
C SER A 433 -19.70 -12.06 2.88
N LEU A 434 -20.28 -13.16 3.34
CA LEU A 434 -21.53 -13.15 4.09
C LEU A 434 -21.38 -12.64 5.54
N ARG A 435 -20.15 -12.48 6.06
CA ARG A 435 -19.92 -12.34 7.52
C ARG A 435 -19.15 -11.08 7.96
N VAL A 436 -18.44 -10.40 7.06
CA VAL A 436 -17.54 -9.29 7.44
C VAL A 436 -18.16 -7.89 7.24
N ASP A 437 -19.25 -7.78 6.47
CA ASP A 437 -19.91 -6.50 6.19
C ASP A 437 -20.67 -5.91 7.41
N GLU A 438 -20.65 -6.60 8.55
CA GLU A 438 -21.28 -6.21 9.82
C GLU A 438 -20.32 -5.54 10.83
N ALA A 439 -19.01 -5.55 10.61
CA ALA A 439 -18.03 -5.15 11.64
C ALA A 439 -17.44 -3.73 11.51
N GLY A 440 -17.89 -2.90 10.55
CA GLY A 440 -17.35 -1.53 10.36
C GLY A 440 -15.86 -1.50 9.98
N GLN A 441 -15.35 -2.59 9.41
CA GLN A 441 -13.93 -2.84 9.19
C GLN A 441 -13.39 -2.16 7.91
N ARG A 442 -12.07 -2.24 7.71
CA ARG A 442 -11.38 -1.80 6.47
C ARG A 442 -11.35 -2.97 5.50
N LEU A 443 -12.15 -2.87 4.44
CA LEU A 443 -12.38 -3.98 3.49
C LEU A 443 -11.98 -3.63 2.05
N ALA A 444 -11.32 -2.49 1.84
CA ALA A 444 -10.95 -2.01 0.51
C ALA A 444 -10.16 -3.06 -0.30
N GLY A 445 -9.22 -3.77 0.32
CA GLY A 445 -8.45 -4.86 -0.29
C GLY A 445 -9.35 -5.97 -0.83
N ARG A 446 -10.34 -6.41 -0.02
CA ARG A 446 -11.32 -7.45 -0.39
C ARG A 446 -12.17 -7.02 -1.59
N TYR A 447 -12.78 -5.84 -1.55
CA TYR A 447 -13.60 -5.37 -2.67
C TYR A 447 -12.78 -5.16 -3.93
N ARG A 448 -11.53 -4.69 -3.81
CA ARG A 448 -10.60 -4.58 -4.94
C ARG A 448 -10.25 -5.96 -5.52
N ALA A 449 -10.06 -6.98 -4.67
CA ALA A 449 -9.80 -8.34 -5.11
C ALA A 449 -11.01 -8.95 -5.81
N TRP A 450 -12.20 -8.79 -5.25
CA TRP A 450 -13.45 -9.24 -5.87
C TRP A 450 -13.67 -8.59 -7.23
N TRP A 451 -13.54 -7.26 -7.32
CA TRP A 451 -13.67 -6.54 -8.59
C TRP A 451 -12.73 -7.09 -9.67
N ARG A 452 -11.48 -7.40 -9.31
CA ARG A 452 -10.51 -8.00 -10.24
C ARG A 452 -10.85 -9.42 -10.65
N LEU A 453 -11.54 -10.19 -9.81
CA LEU A 453 -12.08 -11.50 -10.19
C LEU A 453 -13.26 -11.39 -11.16
N GLN A 454 -14.04 -10.30 -11.11
CA GLN A 454 -15.20 -10.12 -12.00
C GLN A 454 -14.86 -9.36 -13.30
N SER A 455 -13.79 -8.55 -13.29
CA SER A 455 -13.44 -7.70 -14.43
C SER A 455 -12.68 -8.47 -15.53
N PRO A 456 -12.72 -7.97 -16.78
CA PRO A 456 -11.76 -8.33 -17.82
C PRO A 456 -10.32 -8.23 -17.31
N LEU A 457 -9.50 -9.23 -17.61
CA LEU A 457 -8.18 -9.41 -17.02
C LEU A 457 -7.12 -8.51 -17.68
N GLY A 458 -7.21 -8.35 -18.99
CA GLY A 458 -6.40 -7.41 -19.77
C GLY A 458 -5.82 -8.01 -21.04
N TYR A 459 -4.74 -7.38 -21.53
CA TYR A 459 -4.07 -7.81 -22.75
C TYR A 459 -2.92 -8.76 -22.44
N LEU A 460 -2.84 -9.83 -23.21
CA LEU A 460 -1.72 -10.77 -23.24
C LEU A 460 -1.04 -10.68 -24.60
N ILE A 461 0.24 -10.32 -24.64
CA ILE A 461 0.98 -10.21 -25.90
C ILE A 461 1.87 -11.44 -26.05
N VAL A 462 1.76 -12.11 -27.19
CA VAL A 462 2.58 -13.27 -27.54
C VAL A 462 3.43 -12.85 -28.73
N GLY A 463 4.72 -12.58 -28.55
CA GLY A 463 5.57 -12.12 -29.65
C GLY A 463 6.93 -11.57 -29.20
N PRO A 464 7.85 -11.23 -30.13
CA PRO A 464 9.23 -10.87 -29.77
C PRO A 464 9.42 -9.42 -29.31
N ASP A 465 8.45 -8.52 -29.51
CA ASP A 465 8.62 -7.07 -29.23
C ASP A 465 7.68 -6.55 -28.14
N PRO A 466 8.09 -6.64 -26.86
CA PRO A 466 7.32 -6.13 -25.74
C PRO A 466 7.16 -4.64 -25.70
N GLN A 467 8.22 -3.93 -26.10
CA GLN A 467 8.36 -2.51 -25.81
C GLN A 467 7.47 -1.71 -26.73
N ARG A 468 7.43 -2.06 -28.02
CA ARG A 468 6.53 -1.42 -28.98
C ARG A 468 5.06 -1.48 -28.54
N TRP A 469 4.57 -2.64 -28.15
CA TRP A 469 3.17 -2.78 -27.72
C TRP A 469 2.87 -2.11 -26.39
N ARG A 470 3.84 -2.04 -25.48
CA ARG A 470 3.72 -1.20 -24.27
C ARG A 470 3.53 0.26 -24.64
N ASP A 471 4.30 0.77 -25.60
CA ASP A 471 4.23 2.16 -26.02
C ASP A 471 2.92 2.45 -26.78
N GLU A 472 2.45 1.52 -27.61
CA GLU A 472 1.20 1.64 -28.37
C GLU A 472 -0.05 1.54 -27.47
N LEU A 473 -0.14 0.52 -26.60
CA LEU A 473 -1.29 0.31 -25.71
C LEU A 473 -1.23 1.13 -24.43
N GLY A 474 -0.03 1.55 -23.99
CA GLY A 474 0.17 2.36 -22.78
C GLY A 474 -0.37 3.78 -22.90
N ARG A 475 -0.55 4.27 -24.13
CA ARG A 475 -1.14 5.58 -24.47
C ARG A 475 -2.66 5.64 -24.32
N ASP A 476 -3.34 4.50 -24.25
CA ASP A 476 -4.80 4.48 -24.02
C ASP A 476 -5.09 4.75 -22.54
N PRO A 477 -5.70 5.91 -22.18
CA PRO A 477 -6.02 6.24 -20.80
C PRO A 477 -6.99 5.26 -20.15
N ALA A 478 -7.84 4.59 -20.95
CA ALA A 478 -8.89 3.66 -20.53
C ALA A 478 -8.52 2.17 -20.74
N GLY A 479 -7.36 1.89 -21.34
CA GLY A 479 -6.94 0.54 -21.71
C GLY A 479 -6.65 -0.35 -20.48
N PRO A 480 -7.09 -1.64 -20.48
CA PRO A 480 -6.77 -2.56 -19.39
C PRO A 480 -5.27 -2.84 -19.29
N PRO A 481 -4.76 -3.31 -18.13
CA PRO A 481 -3.34 -3.50 -17.91
C PRO A 481 -2.74 -4.47 -18.93
N LEU A 482 -1.58 -4.08 -19.46
CA LEU A 482 -0.79 -4.90 -20.37
C LEU A 482 -0.01 -5.91 -19.54
N LEU A 483 -0.20 -7.19 -19.79
CA LEU A 483 0.55 -8.24 -19.13
C LEU A 483 1.18 -9.13 -20.18
N TRP A 484 2.50 -8.98 -20.23
CA TRP A 484 3.44 -9.98 -20.71
C TRP A 484 3.58 -10.10 -22.22
N VAL A 485 4.82 -10.41 -22.61
CA VAL A 485 5.32 -10.47 -23.98
C VAL A 485 6.29 -11.67 -24.13
N LYS A 486 5.90 -12.59 -25.04
CA LYS A 486 6.65 -13.66 -25.76
C LYS A 486 6.17 -15.12 -25.52
N SER A 487 6.45 -15.92 -26.55
CA SER A 487 5.94 -17.24 -26.98
C SER A 487 5.38 -18.13 -25.89
N TRP A 488 4.09 -18.38 -26.04
CA TRP A 488 3.40 -19.45 -25.36
C TRP A 488 3.34 -20.66 -26.31
N PRO A 489 3.67 -21.88 -25.86
CA PRO A 489 3.74 -23.04 -26.74
C PRO A 489 2.43 -23.29 -27.50
N ASP A 490 1.31 -22.97 -26.84
CA ASP A 490 -0.04 -23.25 -27.33
C ASP A 490 -0.74 -22.02 -27.95
N LEU A 491 -0.05 -20.87 -28.08
CA LEU A 491 -0.62 -19.65 -28.67
C LEU A 491 0.22 -19.15 -29.84
N ALA A 492 -0.47 -18.84 -30.93
CA ALA A 492 0.11 -18.11 -32.04
C ALA A 492 0.58 -16.72 -31.58
N PRO A 493 1.63 -16.14 -32.17
CA PRO A 493 2.01 -14.78 -31.80
C PRO A 493 0.94 -13.77 -32.23
N GLY A 494 0.60 -12.84 -31.33
CA GLY A 494 -0.43 -11.82 -31.50
C GLY A 494 -0.85 -11.20 -30.17
N ILE A 495 -1.83 -10.29 -30.22
CA ILE A 495 -2.48 -9.73 -29.02
C ILE A 495 -3.71 -10.56 -28.71
N TYR A 496 -3.78 -11.04 -27.48
CA TYR A 496 -4.95 -11.71 -26.93
C TYR A 496 -5.62 -10.81 -25.92
N VAL A 497 -6.94 -10.78 -25.95
CA VAL A 497 -7.75 -10.16 -24.91
C VAL A 497 -8.20 -11.27 -23.97
N VAL A 498 -7.93 -11.11 -22.68
CA VAL A 498 -8.34 -12.08 -21.67
C VAL A 498 -9.62 -11.58 -21.01
N ARG A 499 -10.74 -12.23 -21.33
CA ARG A 499 -12.09 -11.94 -20.80
C ARG A 499 -12.72 -13.24 -20.32
N ASP A 500 -13.43 -13.17 -19.19
CA ASP A 500 -14.25 -14.28 -18.66
C ASP A 500 -13.53 -15.63 -18.67
N ASP A 501 -12.27 -15.60 -18.26
CA ASP A 501 -11.38 -16.77 -18.10
C ASP A 501 -10.91 -17.40 -19.42
N VAL A 502 -11.29 -16.82 -20.56
CA VAL A 502 -10.92 -17.24 -21.92
C VAL A 502 -9.93 -16.26 -22.52
N ARG A 503 -9.02 -16.78 -23.36
CA ARG A 503 -8.21 -15.92 -24.25
C ARG A 503 -8.86 -15.85 -25.60
N GLU A 504 -9.25 -14.65 -25.99
CA GLU A 504 -9.75 -14.38 -27.32
C GLU A 504 -8.60 -13.82 -28.17
N GLY A 505 -8.44 -14.32 -29.39
CA GLY A 505 -7.41 -13.86 -30.33
C GLY A 505 -6.64 -14.99 -31.04
N PRO A 506 -5.53 -14.66 -31.72
CA PRO A 506 -4.91 -13.34 -31.74
C PRO A 506 -5.74 -12.34 -32.56
N PHE A 507 -5.89 -11.12 -32.05
CA PHE A 507 -6.58 -10.01 -32.74
C PHE A 507 -5.64 -9.22 -33.69
N THR A 508 -4.37 -9.61 -33.74
CA THR A 508 -3.35 -9.07 -34.66
C THR A 508 -2.59 -10.23 -35.31
N SER A 509 -2.15 -10.08 -36.56
CA SER A 509 -1.43 -11.15 -37.26
C SER A 509 0.08 -11.09 -37.02
N LEU A 510 0.78 -12.21 -37.24
CA LEU A 510 2.25 -12.30 -37.15
C LEU A 510 2.95 -11.22 -37.99
N ALA A 511 2.41 -10.91 -39.18
CA ALA A 511 2.94 -9.89 -40.09
C ALA A 511 2.95 -8.49 -39.44
N SER A 512 1.89 -8.15 -38.70
CA SER A 512 1.80 -6.89 -37.94
C SER A 512 2.80 -6.82 -36.77
N LEU A 513 3.30 -7.97 -36.31
CA LEU A 513 4.32 -8.09 -35.25
C LEU A 513 5.76 -8.10 -35.78
N THR A 514 5.98 -8.38 -37.06
CA THR A 514 7.31 -8.55 -37.67
C THR A 514 7.68 -7.47 -38.69
N GLU A 515 6.73 -6.70 -39.22
CA GLU A 515 7.02 -5.58 -40.13
C GLU A 515 7.50 -4.35 -39.35
N VAL A 516 8.80 -4.33 -39.00
CA VAL A 516 9.78 -3.28 -39.37
C VAL A 516 11.18 -3.92 -39.31
N GLN A 517 11.72 -4.27 -40.47
CA GLN A 517 13.14 -4.06 -40.80
C GLN A 517 13.15 -3.49 -42.23
N PRO A 518 14.04 -2.54 -42.57
CA PRO A 518 15.43 -2.43 -42.12
C PRO A 518 15.67 -1.62 -40.85
#